data_AF-A0A9J6R804-F1
#
_entry.id   AF-A0A9J6R804-F1
#
_cell.length_a   1.000
_cell.length_b   1.000
_cell.length_c   1.000
_cell.angle_alpha   90.00
_cell.angle_beta   90.00
_cell.angle_gamma   90.00
#
_symmetry.space_group_name_H-M   'P 1'
#
loop_
_entity.id
_entity.type
_entity.pdbx_description
1 polymer ?
#
loop_
_entity_poly.entity_id
_entity_poly.type
_entity_poly.pdbx_seq_one_letter_code
_entity_poly.pdbx_strand_id
1 'polypeptide(L)'
;MKKITGLLILVVILLVACGSNDLFDNPVTEIEVRSWEDRERIGVIDDEEFIEGLVEELENANTATTANLDVISPDYHLVFFHNDEVIKELGYYEQEKNFGGVTGRYIDFPSGDHYGVTTELTLIRE
;
A
#
# COMPACT_ATOMS: atom_id res chain seq x y z
N MET A 1 -14.96 -14.97 56.16
CA MET A 1 -16.06 -15.13 55.17
C MET A 1 -16.21 -13.78 54.47
N LYS A 2 -15.76 -13.69 53.21
CA LYS A 2 -16.62 -13.59 52.00
C LYS A 2 -17.33 -12.24 51.90
N LYS A 3 -17.25 -11.41 50.86
CA LYS A 3 -16.47 -11.31 49.61
C LYS A 3 -16.61 -9.84 49.19
N ILE A 4 -15.53 -9.07 49.06
CA ILE A 4 -15.57 -7.77 48.36
C ILE A 4 -14.61 -7.93 47.18
N THR A 5 -15.04 -8.65 46.17
CA THR A 5 -14.23 -8.92 44.99
C THR A 5 -15.19 -9.10 43.84
N GLY A 6 -15.58 -7.99 43.23
CA GLY A 6 -16.60 -8.04 42.20
C GLY A 6 -17.01 -6.68 41.68
N LEU A 7 -16.07 -5.79 41.38
CA LEU A 7 -16.39 -4.61 40.56
C LEU A 7 -15.21 -4.01 39.79
N LEU A 8 -14.11 -4.75 39.59
CA LEU A 8 -12.92 -4.19 38.92
C LEU A 8 -12.42 -5.03 37.72
N ILE A 9 -13.32 -5.80 37.08
CA ILE A 9 -12.97 -6.66 35.94
C ILE A 9 -13.78 -6.31 34.67
N LEU A 10 -14.63 -5.28 34.70
CA LEU A 10 -15.49 -4.90 33.57
C LEU A 10 -15.12 -3.56 32.90
N VAL A 11 -13.82 -3.23 32.84
CA VAL A 11 -13.35 -2.02 32.13
C VAL A 11 -12.28 -2.35 31.07
N VAL A 12 -11.88 -3.62 30.92
CA VAL A 12 -10.77 -4.01 30.02
C VAL A 12 -11.23 -4.38 28.60
N ILE A 13 -12.54 -4.43 28.32
CA ILE A 13 -13.07 -4.92 27.02
C ILE A 13 -13.45 -3.78 26.05
N LEU A 14 -13.23 -2.51 26.41
CA LEU A 14 -13.54 -1.38 25.51
C LEU A 14 -12.35 -0.89 24.67
N LEU A 15 -11.19 -1.53 24.78
CA LEU A 15 -10.10 -1.37 23.81
C LEU A 15 -10.31 -2.33 22.64
N VAL A 16 -11.45 -2.20 21.94
CA VAL A 16 -11.47 -2.51 20.51
C VAL A 16 -10.58 -1.43 19.89
N ALA A 17 -9.29 -1.75 19.78
CA ALA A 17 -8.42 -1.04 18.86
C ALA A 17 -9.13 -1.09 17.51
N CYS A 18 -9.63 0.06 17.08
CA CYS A 18 -9.97 0.28 15.69
C CYS A 18 -8.62 0.21 14.98
N GLY A 19 -8.23 -0.99 14.56
CA GLY A 19 -7.04 -1.18 13.75
C GLY A 19 -7.34 -0.54 12.41
N SER A 20 -6.86 0.69 12.19
CA SER A 20 -6.50 1.06 10.84
C SER A 20 -5.39 0.10 10.46
N ASN A 21 -5.66 -0.77 9.49
CA ASN A 21 -4.60 -1.56 8.87
C ASN A 21 -3.94 -0.59 7.89
N ASP A 22 -3.01 0.21 8.40
CA ASP A 22 -2.25 1.14 7.58
C ASP A 22 -1.51 0.32 6.51
N LEU A 23 -1.40 0.88 5.29
CA LEU A 23 -0.76 0.15 4.19
C LEU A 23 0.74 -0.01 4.43
N PHE A 24 1.33 0.93 5.17
CA PHE A 24 2.74 0.97 5.50
C PHE A 24 2.93 1.07 7.02
N ASP A 25 3.65 0.12 7.62
CA ASP A 25 3.95 0.15 9.06
C ASP A 25 5.07 1.15 9.42
N ASN A 26 5.82 1.62 8.42
CA ASN A 26 6.95 2.55 8.58
C ASN A 26 6.93 3.61 7.47
N PRO A 27 7.49 4.82 7.71
CA PRO A 27 7.62 5.83 6.67
C PRO A 27 8.44 5.33 5.49
N VAL A 28 7.95 5.56 4.27
CA VAL A 28 8.70 5.23 3.05
C VAL A 28 9.81 6.26 2.85
N THR A 29 11.04 5.80 2.67
CA THR A 29 12.21 6.66 2.41
C THR A 29 12.66 6.61 0.94
N GLU A 30 12.32 5.54 0.22
CA GLU A 30 12.71 5.33 -1.18
C GLU A 30 11.70 4.41 -1.87
N ILE A 31 11.47 4.62 -3.17
CA ILE A 31 10.73 3.70 -4.03
C ILE A 31 11.62 3.28 -5.20
N GLU A 32 11.97 2.01 -5.26
CA GLU A 32 12.65 1.44 -6.42
C GLU A 32 11.62 0.97 -7.45
N VAL A 33 11.80 1.40 -8.69
CA VAL A 33 10.96 0.99 -9.82
C VAL A 33 11.69 -0.06 -10.62
N ARG A 34 11.06 -1.23 -10.78
CA ARG A 34 11.62 -2.37 -11.52
C ARG A 34 10.71 -2.79 -12.66
N SER A 35 11.29 -3.28 -13.75
CA SER A 35 10.57 -3.92 -14.85
C SER A 35 9.74 -5.10 -14.35
N TRP A 36 8.49 -5.22 -14.84
CA TRP A 36 7.64 -6.33 -14.43
C TRP A 36 8.21 -7.70 -14.80
N GLU A 37 8.79 -7.79 -16.01
CA GLU A 37 9.17 -9.05 -16.67
C GLU A 37 10.43 -9.68 -16.07
N ASP A 38 11.48 -8.89 -15.83
CA ASP A 38 12.81 -9.38 -15.46
C ASP A 38 13.33 -8.83 -14.13
N ARG A 39 12.53 -8.00 -13.44
CA ARG A 39 12.89 -7.33 -12.18
C ARG A 39 14.12 -6.43 -12.30
N GLU A 40 14.51 -6.02 -13.52
CA GLU A 40 15.60 -5.06 -13.69
C GLU A 40 15.22 -3.70 -13.09
N ARG A 41 16.13 -3.10 -12.32
CA ARG A 41 15.96 -1.76 -11.76
C ARG A 41 15.94 -0.72 -12.90
N ILE A 42 14.85 0.03 -12.99
CA ILE A 42 14.65 1.09 -13.99
C ILE A 42 14.99 2.45 -13.42
N GLY A 43 14.75 2.66 -12.13
CA GLY A 43 14.99 3.93 -11.46
C GLY A 43 14.69 3.87 -9.98
N VAL A 44 14.95 4.98 -9.31
CA VAL A 44 14.63 5.22 -7.91
C VAL A 44 13.96 6.58 -7.79
N ILE A 45 12.99 6.64 -6.88
CA ILE A 45 12.33 7.85 -6.45
C ILE A 45 12.69 8.03 -4.97
N ASP A 46 13.36 9.14 -4.66
CA ASP A 46 13.83 9.52 -3.32
C ASP A 46 13.39 10.96 -2.93
N ASP A 47 12.52 11.57 -3.73
CA ASP A 47 11.91 12.86 -3.43
C ASP A 47 10.88 12.71 -2.30
N GLU A 48 11.25 13.21 -1.12
CA GLU A 48 10.48 13.07 0.13
C GLU A 48 9.05 13.62 -0.02
N GLU A 49 8.86 14.80 -0.61
CA GLU A 49 7.54 15.43 -0.77
C GLU A 49 6.63 14.60 -1.68
N PHE A 50 7.16 14.09 -2.79
CA PHE A 50 6.42 13.20 -3.68
C PHE A 50 6.05 11.88 -3.00
N ILE A 51 6.99 11.26 -2.29
CA ILE A 51 6.77 9.98 -1.61
C ILE A 51 5.71 10.14 -0.52
N GLU A 52 5.80 11.16 0.33
CA GLU A 52 4.82 11.43 1.38
C GLU A 52 3.41 11.61 0.80
N GLY A 53 3.28 12.40 -0.26
CA GLY A 53 2.00 12.61 -0.94
C GLY A 53 1.43 11.31 -1.55
N LEU A 54 2.28 10.51 -2.20
CA LEU A 54 1.85 9.23 -2.78
C LEU A 54 1.42 8.22 -1.70
N VAL A 55 2.17 8.14 -0.60
CA VAL A 55 1.83 7.26 0.53
C VAL A 55 0.50 7.68 1.15
N GLU A 56 0.28 8.98 1.38
CA GLU A 56 -0.99 9.50 1.90
C GLU A 56 -2.16 9.14 0.97
N GLU A 57 -1.99 9.30 -0.34
CA GLU A 57 -3.01 8.92 -1.32
C GLU A 57 -3.32 7.42 -1.30
N LEU A 58 -2.29 6.56 -1.20
CA LEU A 58 -2.44 5.11 -1.16
C LEU A 58 -3.13 4.61 0.11
N GLU A 59 -2.77 5.15 1.27
CA GLU A 59 -3.39 4.78 2.55
C GLU A 59 -4.87 5.19 2.64
N ASN A 60 -5.23 6.30 2.00
CA ASN A 60 -6.60 6.82 2.00
C ASN A 60 -7.40 6.40 0.75
N ALA A 61 -6.82 5.60 -0.14
CA ALA A 61 -7.43 5.22 -1.39
C ALA A 61 -8.68 4.36 -1.16
N ASN A 62 -9.72 4.60 -1.98
CA ASN A 62 -10.76 3.59 -2.14
C ASN A 62 -10.17 2.39 -2.89
N THR A 63 -10.49 1.18 -2.43
CA THR A 63 -9.96 -0.06 -3.01
C THR A 63 -11.05 -0.90 -3.65
N ALA A 64 -10.71 -1.60 -4.72
CA ALA A 64 -11.53 -2.68 -5.27
C ALA A 64 -10.76 -3.99 -5.28
N THR A 65 -11.42 -5.08 -4.90
CA THR A 65 -10.83 -6.42 -5.01
C THR A 65 -10.81 -6.89 -6.46
N THR A 66 -9.72 -7.54 -6.84
CA THR A 66 -9.48 -8.14 -8.15
C THR A 66 -9.46 -9.67 -8.11
N ALA A 67 -9.74 -10.29 -6.95
CA ALA A 67 -9.62 -11.73 -6.73
C ALA A 67 -10.43 -12.62 -7.71
N ASN A 68 -11.48 -12.08 -8.33
CA ASN A 68 -12.32 -12.79 -9.30
C ASN A 68 -12.27 -12.16 -10.71
N LEU A 69 -11.29 -11.29 -10.97
CA LEU A 69 -11.11 -10.64 -12.26
C LEU A 69 -9.86 -11.21 -12.95
N ASP A 70 -9.93 -11.31 -14.28
CA ASP A 70 -8.75 -11.57 -15.10
C ASP A 70 -8.02 -10.23 -15.31
N VAL A 71 -7.05 -9.96 -14.43
CA VAL A 71 -6.26 -8.73 -14.46
C VAL A 71 -5.00 -8.93 -15.28
N ILE A 72 -4.70 -7.96 -16.15
CA ILE A 72 -3.44 -7.91 -16.87
C ILE A 72 -2.29 -7.65 -15.89
N SER A 73 -1.10 -8.13 -16.23
CA SER A 73 0.10 -7.80 -15.46
C SER A 73 0.42 -6.30 -15.52
N PRO A 74 0.95 -5.72 -14.43
CA PRO A 74 1.48 -4.36 -14.41
C PRO A 74 2.68 -4.18 -15.33
N ASP A 75 3.01 -2.92 -15.59
CA ASP A 75 4.18 -2.55 -16.36
C ASP A 75 5.45 -2.58 -15.46
N TYR A 76 5.30 -2.22 -14.18
CA TYR A 76 6.39 -2.14 -13.22
C TYR A 76 6.06 -2.76 -11.86
N HIS A 77 7.09 -3.21 -11.15
CA HIS A 77 7.07 -3.42 -9.70
C HIS A 77 7.57 -2.16 -9.00
N LEU A 78 6.87 -1.74 -7.96
CA LEU A 78 7.30 -0.71 -7.04
C LEU A 78 7.71 -1.38 -5.74
N VAL A 79 8.94 -1.14 -5.32
CA VAL A 79 9.49 -1.67 -4.07
C VAL A 79 9.69 -0.49 -3.14
N PHE A 80 8.88 -0.41 -2.09
CA PHE A 80 8.93 0.66 -1.10
C PHE A 80 9.87 0.27 0.02
N PHE A 81 10.78 1.17 0.37
CA PHE A 81 11.80 0.96 1.38
C PHE A 81 11.64 1.88 2.57
N HIS A 82 12.10 1.41 3.73
CA HIS A 82 12.43 2.23 4.89
C HIS A 82 13.87 1.93 5.30
N ASN A 83 14.79 2.89 5.13
CA ASN A 83 16.20 2.72 5.52
C ASN A 83 16.82 1.39 5.01
N ASP A 84 16.76 1.15 3.71
CA ASP A 84 17.24 -0.06 3.01
C ASP A 84 16.45 -1.36 3.24
N GLU A 85 15.41 -1.36 4.09
CA GLU A 85 14.52 -2.51 4.27
C GLU A 85 13.28 -2.40 3.37
N VAL A 86 12.97 -3.46 2.62
CA VAL A 86 11.72 -3.54 1.83
C VAL A 86 10.54 -3.69 2.79
N ILE A 87 9.60 -2.74 2.75
CA ILE A 87 8.41 -2.75 3.59
C ILE A 87 7.12 -3.04 2.81
N LYS A 88 7.11 -2.82 1.48
CA LYS A 88 5.95 -3.12 0.63
C LYS A 88 6.38 -3.31 -0.82
N GLU A 89 5.68 -4.19 -1.54
CA GLU A 89 5.74 -4.27 -3.01
C GLU A 89 4.34 -4.04 -3.59
N LEU A 90 4.25 -3.23 -4.63
CA LEU A 90 3.02 -3.03 -5.42
C LEU A 90 3.32 -3.16 -6.90
N GLY A 91 2.30 -3.53 -7.68
CA GLY A 91 2.29 -3.40 -9.12
C GLY A 91 1.88 -1.99 -9.54
N TYR A 92 2.47 -1.48 -10.63
CA TYR A 92 2.13 -0.19 -11.23
C TYR A 92 1.82 -0.29 -12.72
N TYR A 93 0.75 0.37 -13.14
CA TYR A 93 0.35 0.51 -14.54
C TYR A 93 0.66 1.92 -15.08
N GLU A 94 1.36 1.99 -16.21
CA GLU A 94 1.60 3.24 -16.95
C GLU A 94 0.33 3.90 -17.46
N GLN A 95 -0.75 3.12 -17.59
CA GLN A 95 -2.07 3.63 -17.93
C GLN A 95 -3.06 3.27 -16.82
N GLU A 96 -3.94 4.20 -16.50
CA GLU A 96 -5.04 3.96 -15.56
C GLU A 96 -5.83 2.71 -15.96
N LYS A 97 -6.14 1.87 -14.96
CA LYS A 97 -7.00 0.70 -15.10
C LYS A 97 -8.24 0.89 -14.25
N ASN A 98 -9.38 0.46 -14.79
CA ASN A 98 -10.61 0.37 -14.03
C ASN A 98 -10.89 -1.09 -13.69
N PHE A 99 -10.74 -1.45 -12.42
CA PHE A 99 -11.06 -2.77 -11.90
C PHE A 99 -12.09 -2.64 -10.78
N GLY A 100 -13.13 -3.46 -10.85
CA GLY A 100 -14.21 -3.43 -9.86
C GLY A 100 -14.89 -2.06 -9.69
N GLY A 101 -14.86 -1.20 -10.72
CA GLY A 101 -15.42 0.15 -10.67
C GLY A 101 -14.48 1.22 -10.09
N VAL A 102 -13.26 0.85 -9.68
CA VAL A 102 -12.23 1.78 -9.18
C VAL A 102 -11.19 2.01 -10.27
N THR A 103 -10.96 3.28 -10.60
CA THR A 103 -9.91 3.70 -11.54
C THR A 103 -8.64 4.02 -10.77
N GLY A 104 -7.51 3.46 -11.18
CA GLY A 104 -6.22 3.70 -10.54
C GLY A 104 -5.06 3.03 -11.27
N ARG A 105 -3.86 3.18 -10.71
CA ARG A 105 -2.59 2.71 -11.30
C ARG A 105 -1.83 1.72 -10.42
N TYR A 106 -2.26 1.51 -9.19
CA TYR A 106 -1.52 0.73 -8.19
C TYR A 106 -2.33 -0.48 -7.76
N ILE A 107 -1.66 -1.62 -7.59
CA ILE A 107 -2.32 -2.88 -7.21
C ILE A 107 -1.41 -3.70 -6.31
N ASP A 108 -1.97 -4.26 -5.24
CA ASP A 108 -1.33 -5.28 -4.41
C ASP A 108 -1.73 -6.65 -4.98
N PHE A 109 -0.83 -7.30 -5.71
CA PHE A 109 -1.08 -8.62 -6.28
C PHE A 109 -1.30 -9.71 -5.22
N PRO A 110 -0.47 -9.80 -4.16
CA PRO A 110 -0.69 -10.72 -3.05
C PRO A 110 -2.08 -10.62 -2.41
N SER A 111 -2.59 -9.42 -2.12
CA SER A 111 -3.92 -9.23 -1.52
C SER A 111 -5.05 -9.20 -2.57
N GLY A 112 -4.71 -8.86 -3.81
CA GLY A 112 -5.65 -8.64 -4.91
C GLY A 112 -6.34 -7.27 -4.83
N ASP A 113 -5.80 -6.28 -4.12
CA ASP A 113 -6.43 -4.96 -3.98
C ASP A 113 -5.93 -3.97 -5.03
N HIS A 114 -6.86 -3.38 -5.78
CA HIS A 114 -6.60 -2.28 -6.71
C HIS A 114 -6.91 -0.95 -6.03
N TYR A 115 -5.93 -0.05 -5.98
CA TYR A 115 -6.03 1.23 -5.28
C TYR A 115 -6.46 2.32 -6.27
N GLY A 116 -7.46 3.11 -5.87
CA GLY A 116 -8.01 4.24 -6.62
C GLY A 116 -7.11 5.47 -6.70
N VAL A 117 -5.80 5.27 -6.86
CA VAL A 117 -4.78 6.32 -6.97
C VAL A 117 -4.36 6.43 -8.43
N THR A 118 -4.48 7.63 -8.99
CA THR A 118 -4.17 7.93 -10.40
C THR A 118 -2.86 8.69 -10.58
N THR A 119 -2.17 9.03 -9.49
CA THR A 119 -0.88 9.73 -9.50
C THR A 119 0.13 8.98 -10.35
N GLU A 120 0.73 9.70 -11.29
CA GLU A 120 1.71 9.18 -12.23
C GLU A 120 3.11 9.28 -11.62
N LEU A 121 3.93 8.23 -11.78
CA LEU A 121 5.30 8.26 -11.33
C LEU A 121 6.14 9.05 -12.31
N THR A 122 6.81 10.11 -11.84
CA THR A 122 7.82 10.79 -12.63
C THR A 122 9.13 10.00 -12.53
N LEU A 123 9.35 9.09 -13.48
CA LEU A 123 10.57 8.30 -13.53
C LEU A 123 11.74 9.19 -13.96
N ILE A 124 12.70 9.41 -13.06
CA ILE A 124 14.01 9.94 -13.44
C ILE A 124 14.82 8.76 -13.98
N ARG A 125 15.05 8.73 -15.30
CA ARG A 125 15.91 7.74 -15.94
C ARG A 125 17.35 8.24 -15.85
N GLU A 126 18.21 7.54 -15.11
CA GLU A 126 19.67 7.78 -15.09
C GLU A 126 20.38 7.19 -16.32
#